data_AF-A0A7W7H2Y1-F1
#
_entry.id   AF-A0A7W7H2Y1-F1
#
_cell.length_a   1.000
_cell.length_b   1.000
_cell.length_c   1.000
_cell.angle_alpha   90.00
_cell.angle_beta   90.00
_cell.angle_gamma   90.00
#
_symmetry.space_group_name_H-M   'P 1'
#
loop_
_entity.id
_entity.type
_entity.pdbx_description
1 polymer ?
#
loop_
_entity_poly.entity_id
_entity_poly.type
_entity_poly.pdbx_seq_one_letter_code
_entity_poly.pdbx_strand_id
1 'polypeptide(L)'
;MEDEAALALLDRVYANENAHLDAAGRHAHHVPATITAEELRALAERGLTPNSFREFEHDEAVTTLRRLAGAVDERAAADAFVAGLGHARLRWRALLPALALGTAMPAHPFPADPGARTCGVCFLDRTTTVDTTMAWWRRVRSGSPLPGDVCRYILALEAAAQPWPTPDPLDVWTLHEILDVIRSLPPATRPGRAARALRDRGLLASRSTAAYTALLEDLAFLGILQTPDHPGMFTAFTTARQRDERPSVRVEVSAPLSFWTAAHGVTESLVDRLFGHLARPDERPPAPAPVAPRRVSATVRLAAPLRGEARAGDVYAVQCREDAWVLAFCHETQDRNGRWYGLVEYLDGFFARPPTADDVEGRGFRGRREGRWQQWTAQLERTPRVRPVARDLPPPPEDRPAPDRVPLGNAKDLRHLAGWCFPELT
;
A
#
# COMPACT_ATOMS: atom_id res chain seq x y z
N MET A 1 2.59 -7.97 -20.94
CA MET A 1 1.14 -7.90 -21.16
C MET A 1 0.37 -8.78 -20.17
N GLU A 2 0.68 -10.07 -20.01
CA GLU A 2 -0.13 -10.96 -19.15
C GLU A 2 -0.11 -10.59 -17.66
N ASP A 3 1.02 -10.20 -17.07
CA ASP A 3 1.07 -9.73 -15.67
C ASP A 3 0.39 -8.38 -15.45
N GLU A 4 0.17 -7.60 -16.49
CA GLU A 4 -0.50 -6.30 -16.36
C GLU A 4 -2.00 -6.49 -16.14
N ALA A 5 -2.62 -7.47 -16.82
CA ALA A 5 -4.02 -7.82 -16.59
C ALA A 5 -4.26 -8.37 -15.18
N ALA A 6 -3.42 -9.31 -14.73
CA ALA A 6 -3.49 -9.84 -13.37
C ALA A 6 -3.28 -8.72 -12.32
N LEU A 7 -2.29 -7.86 -12.53
CA LEU A 7 -2.01 -6.74 -11.64
C LEU A 7 -3.19 -5.75 -11.57
N ALA A 8 -3.84 -5.44 -12.71
CA ALA A 8 -5.01 -4.56 -12.74
C ALA A 8 -6.21 -5.14 -11.99
N LEU A 9 -6.42 -6.47 -12.05
CA LEU A 9 -7.45 -7.14 -11.24
C LEU A 9 -7.11 -7.09 -9.75
N LEU A 10 -5.85 -7.37 -9.40
CA LEU A 10 -5.40 -7.35 -8.00
C LEU A 10 -5.39 -5.93 -7.42
N ASP A 11 -5.20 -4.88 -8.21
CA ASP A 11 -5.39 -3.49 -7.74
C ASP A 11 -6.84 -3.21 -7.35
N ARG A 12 -7.81 -3.80 -8.06
CA ARG A 12 -9.24 -3.67 -7.72
C ARG A 12 -9.55 -4.43 -6.44
N VAL A 13 -9.00 -5.63 -6.25
CA VAL A 13 -9.20 -6.45 -5.06
C VAL A 13 -8.52 -5.85 -3.83
N TYR A 14 -7.21 -5.56 -3.90
CA TYR A 14 -6.40 -5.05 -2.79
C TYR A 14 -6.49 -3.53 -2.61
N ALA A 15 -7.52 -2.91 -3.16
CA ALA A 15 -7.87 -1.53 -2.83
C ALA A 15 -8.21 -1.42 -1.34
N ASN A 16 -7.77 -0.33 -0.69
CA ASN A 16 -7.96 -0.14 0.75
C ASN A 16 -9.43 -0.21 1.18
N GLU A 17 -10.37 0.21 0.33
CA GLU A 17 -11.81 0.13 0.60
C GLU A 17 -12.38 -1.29 0.71
N ASN A 18 -11.63 -2.31 0.26
CA ASN A 18 -12.06 -3.70 0.37
C ASN A 18 -11.48 -4.40 1.60
N ALA A 19 -10.56 -3.77 2.33
CA ALA A 19 -9.91 -4.37 3.49
C ALA A 19 -10.92 -4.60 4.63
N HIS A 20 -10.91 -5.80 5.21
CA HIS A 20 -11.73 -6.18 6.36
C HIS A 20 -11.04 -7.29 7.18
N LEU A 21 -11.62 -7.66 8.32
CA LEU A 21 -11.23 -8.85 9.07
C LEU A 21 -12.22 -9.97 8.75
N ASP A 22 -11.71 -11.12 8.29
CA ASP A 22 -12.57 -12.26 8.01
C ASP A 22 -13.05 -12.95 9.30
N ALA A 23 -13.87 -14.00 9.16
CA ALA A 23 -14.42 -14.74 10.30
C ALA A 23 -13.34 -15.40 11.20
N ALA A 24 -12.11 -15.57 10.69
CA ALA A 24 -10.97 -16.08 11.44
C ALA A 24 -10.10 -14.95 12.02
N GLY A 25 -10.53 -13.69 11.90
CA GLY A 25 -9.78 -12.52 12.35
C GLY A 25 -8.59 -12.16 11.46
N ARG A 26 -8.50 -12.72 10.24
CA ARG A 26 -7.40 -12.44 9.31
C ARG A 26 -7.70 -11.19 8.49
N HIS A 27 -6.67 -10.40 8.22
CA HIS A 27 -6.79 -9.24 7.35
C HIS A 27 -7.00 -9.68 5.88
N ALA A 28 -8.24 -9.62 5.40
CA ALA A 28 -8.69 -10.06 4.09
C ALA A 28 -9.19 -8.88 3.25
N HIS A 29 -9.50 -9.13 1.99
CA HIS A 29 -10.08 -8.14 1.08
C HIS A 29 -11.32 -8.68 0.38
N HIS A 30 -12.38 -7.88 0.32
CA HIS A 30 -13.52 -8.22 -0.52
C HIS A 30 -13.09 -8.28 -1.99
N VAL A 31 -13.47 -9.35 -2.66
CA VAL A 31 -13.32 -9.49 -4.11
C VAL A 31 -14.54 -8.84 -4.75
N PRO A 32 -14.40 -7.75 -5.53
CA PRO A 32 -15.55 -7.08 -6.13
C PRO A 32 -16.38 -8.05 -7.00
N ALA A 33 -17.70 -8.03 -6.85
CA ALA A 33 -18.63 -8.86 -7.62
C ALA A 33 -18.60 -8.57 -9.13
N THR A 34 -18.03 -7.43 -9.52
CA THR A 34 -17.75 -7.04 -10.91
C THR A 34 -16.51 -7.72 -11.49
N ILE A 35 -15.75 -8.49 -10.71
CA ILE A 35 -14.72 -9.41 -11.21
C ILE A 35 -15.39 -10.74 -11.51
N THR A 36 -15.34 -11.15 -12.76
CA THR A 36 -16.00 -12.36 -13.25
C THR A 36 -15.33 -13.64 -12.76
N ALA A 37 -16.07 -14.75 -12.77
CA ALA A 37 -15.51 -16.06 -12.44
C ALA A 37 -14.37 -16.49 -13.40
N GLU A 38 -14.39 -16.02 -14.66
CA GLU A 38 -13.32 -16.26 -15.63
C GLU A 38 -12.04 -15.50 -15.26
N GLU A 39 -12.17 -14.22 -14.88
CA GLU A 39 -11.04 -13.42 -14.39
C GLU A 39 -10.42 -14.01 -13.12
N LEU A 40 -11.25 -14.50 -12.18
CA LEU A 40 -10.77 -15.19 -10.98
C LEU A 40 -10.08 -16.51 -11.31
N ARG A 41 -10.59 -17.27 -12.28
CA ARG A 41 -9.94 -18.50 -12.75
C ARG A 41 -8.57 -18.21 -13.37
N ALA A 42 -8.49 -17.17 -14.20
CA ALA A 42 -7.22 -16.73 -14.80
C ALA A 42 -6.19 -16.28 -13.74
N LEU A 43 -6.62 -15.68 -12.62
CA LEU A 43 -5.73 -15.42 -11.48
C LEU A 43 -5.29 -16.71 -10.80
N ALA A 44 -6.21 -17.65 -10.57
CA ALA A 44 -5.94 -18.92 -9.90
C ALA A 44 -4.96 -19.82 -10.68
N GLU A 45 -5.09 -19.88 -12.01
CA GLU A 45 -4.17 -20.61 -12.91
C GLU A 45 -2.71 -20.13 -12.80
N ARG A 46 -2.51 -18.93 -12.26
CA ARG A 46 -1.19 -18.31 -12.04
C ARG A 46 -0.73 -18.38 -10.59
N GLY A 47 -1.49 -19.06 -9.72
CA GLY A 47 -1.26 -19.08 -8.29
C GLY A 47 -1.51 -17.75 -7.59
N LEU A 48 -2.35 -16.88 -8.17
CA LEU A 48 -2.66 -15.53 -7.65
C LEU A 48 -4.11 -15.42 -7.17
N THR A 49 -4.66 -16.49 -6.62
CA THR A 49 -6.00 -16.48 -6.01
C THR A 49 -6.03 -15.45 -4.87
N PRO A 50 -6.93 -14.45 -4.89
CA PRO A 50 -7.07 -13.48 -3.79
C PRO A 50 -7.27 -14.13 -2.43
N ASN A 51 -6.78 -13.47 -1.37
CA ASN A 51 -6.89 -13.96 0.01
C ASN A 51 -6.35 -15.39 0.21
N SER A 52 -5.24 -15.71 -0.47
CA SER A 52 -4.58 -17.01 -0.31
C SER A 52 -3.64 -16.97 0.89
N PHE A 53 -4.09 -17.52 2.02
CA PHE A 53 -3.35 -17.48 3.27
C PHE A 53 -2.41 -18.69 3.43
N ARG A 54 -1.17 -18.43 3.85
CA ARG A 54 -0.22 -19.44 4.33
C ARG A 54 0.18 -19.14 5.76
N GLU A 55 0.20 -20.17 6.60
CA GLU A 55 0.69 -20.09 7.97
C GLU A 55 2.17 -20.48 8.03
N PHE A 56 2.89 -19.82 8.91
CA PHE A 56 4.30 -20.05 9.19
C PHE A 56 4.50 -20.19 10.68
N GLU A 57 5.03 -21.33 11.11
CA GLU A 57 5.52 -21.50 12.48
C GLU A 57 6.87 -20.79 12.63
N HIS A 58 7.07 -20.08 13.73
CA HIS A 58 8.23 -19.21 13.96
C HIS A 58 9.57 -19.92 13.69
N ASP A 59 9.85 -21.03 14.37
CA ASP A 59 11.16 -21.71 14.32
C ASP A 59 11.42 -22.30 12.92
N GLU A 60 10.37 -22.80 12.28
CA GLU A 60 10.43 -23.30 10.90
C GLU A 60 10.68 -22.15 9.91
N ALA A 61 10.04 -20.99 10.09
CA ALA A 61 10.24 -19.82 9.25
C ALA A 61 11.68 -19.31 9.36
N VAL A 62 12.22 -19.19 10.58
CA VAL A 62 13.63 -18.81 10.80
C VAL A 62 14.56 -19.81 10.10
N THR A 63 14.35 -21.11 10.29
CA THR A 63 15.15 -22.16 9.66
C THR A 63 15.06 -22.11 8.13
N THR A 64 13.85 -21.94 7.60
CA THR A 64 13.58 -21.89 6.17
C THR A 64 14.23 -20.69 5.51
N LEU A 65 14.11 -19.49 6.10
CA LEU A 65 14.75 -18.29 5.55
C LEU A 65 16.27 -18.46 5.49
N ARG A 66 16.90 -18.94 6.58
CA ARG A 66 18.35 -19.15 6.63
C ARG A 66 18.81 -20.17 5.58
N ARG A 67 18.06 -21.27 5.43
CA ARG A 67 18.35 -22.31 4.41
C ARG A 67 18.23 -21.75 3.00
N LEU A 68 17.15 -21.03 2.68
CA LEU A 68 16.94 -20.46 1.35
C LEU A 68 18.01 -19.41 1.03
N ALA A 69 18.30 -18.50 1.98
CA ALA A 69 19.34 -17.49 1.81
C ALA A 69 20.74 -18.12 1.64
N GLY A 70 21.05 -19.20 2.36
CA GLY A 70 22.33 -19.90 2.22
C GLY A 70 22.54 -20.58 0.85
N ALA A 71 21.49 -20.73 0.04
CA ALA A 71 21.57 -21.27 -1.32
C ALA A 71 21.65 -20.18 -2.40
N VAL A 72 21.64 -18.90 -2.01
CA VAL A 72 21.65 -17.77 -2.93
C VAL A 72 23.08 -17.27 -3.14
N ASP A 73 23.47 -17.10 -4.41
CA ASP A 73 24.69 -16.39 -4.76
C ASP A 73 24.52 -14.88 -4.53
N GLU A 74 25.45 -14.27 -3.80
CA GLU A 74 25.39 -12.85 -3.43
C GLU A 74 25.44 -11.93 -4.64
N ARG A 75 26.26 -12.27 -5.64
CA ARG A 75 26.42 -11.47 -6.85
C ARG A 75 25.15 -11.51 -7.70
N ALA A 76 24.56 -12.68 -7.86
CA ALA A 76 23.27 -12.84 -8.55
C ALA A 76 22.14 -12.08 -7.83
N ALA A 77 22.13 -12.07 -6.49
CA ALA A 77 21.16 -11.28 -5.72
C ALA A 77 21.36 -9.77 -5.91
N ALA A 78 22.62 -9.31 -5.95
CA ALA A 78 22.95 -7.92 -6.23
C ALA A 78 22.56 -7.51 -7.66
N ASP A 79 22.84 -8.35 -8.65
CA ASP A 79 22.44 -8.15 -10.04
C ASP A 79 20.91 -8.03 -10.16
N ALA A 80 20.16 -8.93 -9.52
CA ALA A 80 18.69 -8.90 -9.51
C ALA A 80 18.13 -7.67 -8.78
N PHE A 81 18.79 -7.22 -7.71
CA PHE A 81 18.43 -5.99 -7.01
C PHE A 81 18.55 -4.77 -7.93
N VAL A 82 19.66 -4.67 -8.66
CA VAL A 82 19.93 -3.56 -9.59
C VAL A 82 18.98 -3.61 -10.79
N ALA A 83 18.76 -4.80 -11.37
CA ALA A 83 17.77 -4.99 -12.42
C ALA A 83 16.38 -4.52 -11.98
N GLY A 84 16.05 -4.71 -10.69
CA GLY A 84 14.82 -4.25 -10.06
C GLY A 84 14.68 -2.73 -9.90
N LEU A 85 15.69 -1.92 -10.25
CA LEU A 85 15.62 -0.45 -10.21
C LEU A 85 14.96 0.13 -11.47
N GLY A 86 15.21 -0.46 -12.64
CA GLY A 86 14.60 -0.04 -13.90
C GLY A 86 13.45 -0.95 -14.32
N HIS A 87 13.63 -1.70 -15.41
CA HIS A 87 12.51 -2.39 -16.07
C HIS A 87 12.29 -3.82 -15.61
N ALA A 88 13.31 -4.48 -15.05
CA ALA A 88 13.07 -5.75 -14.39
C ALA A 88 12.16 -5.43 -13.20
N ARG A 89 11.00 -6.08 -13.16
CA ARG A 89 9.90 -5.72 -12.25
C ARG A 89 10.42 -5.54 -10.83
N LEU A 90 9.95 -4.49 -10.15
CA LEU A 90 10.40 -4.07 -8.82
C LEU A 90 10.58 -5.21 -7.83
N ARG A 91 9.76 -6.27 -7.92
CA ARG A 91 9.79 -7.47 -7.06
C ARG A 91 11.19 -8.09 -6.88
N TRP A 92 12.10 -7.92 -7.84
CA TRP A 92 13.45 -8.48 -7.77
C TRP A 92 14.35 -7.79 -6.73
N ARG A 93 14.01 -6.56 -6.32
CA ARG A 93 14.67 -5.86 -5.20
C ARG A 93 14.59 -6.60 -3.88
N ALA A 94 13.64 -7.51 -3.70
CA ALA A 94 13.48 -8.23 -2.44
C ALA A 94 14.59 -9.28 -2.17
N LEU A 95 15.32 -9.73 -3.20
CA LEU A 95 16.24 -10.87 -3.06
C LEU A 95 17.49 -10.54 -2.24
N LEU A 96 18.12 -9.39 -2.49
CA LEU A 96 19.33 -9.00 -1.76
C LEU A 96 19.05 -8.71 -0.27
N PRO A 97 17.98 -7.99 0.13
CA PRO A 97 17.57 -7.88 1.53
C PRO A 97 17.22 -9.23 2.18
N ALA A 98 16.56 -10.13 1.45
CA ALA A 98 16.25 -11.47 1.94
C ALA A 98 17.52 -12.28 2.24
N LEU A 99 18.50 -12.24 1.32
CA LEU A 99 19.82 -12.82 1.51
C LEU A 99 20.48 -12.24 2.77
N ALA A 100 20.58 -10.91 2.86
CA ALA A 100 21.24 -10.23 3.97
C ALA A 100 20.65 -10.62 5.33
N LEU A 101 19.32 -10.65 5.44
CA LEU A 101 18.65 -11.08 6.66
C LEU A 101 18.89 -12.56 6.97
N GLY A 102 18.72 -13.45 5.98
CA GLY A 102 18.86 -14.89 6.18
C GLY A 102 20.29 -15.33 6.49
N THR A 103 21.30 -14.61 5.99
CA THR A 103 22.71 -14.87 6.32
C THR A 103 23.10 -14.31 7.69
N ALA A 104 22.60 -13.13 8.06
CA ALA A 104 22.97 -12.47 9.31
C ALA A 104 22.21 -13.03 10.53
N MET A 105 20.96 -13.44 10.34
CA MET A 105 20.10 -13.84 11.45
C MET A 105 20.55 -15.15 12.11
N PRO A 106 20.79 -15.14 13.44
CA PRO A 106 21.11 -16.36 14.17
C PRO A 106 19.90 -17.29 14.24
N ALA A 107 20.15 -18.59 14.41
CA ALA A 107 19.12 -19.49 14.91
C ALA A 107 18.67 -19.00 16.28
N HIS A 108 17.36 -18.94 16.46
CA HIS A 108 16.75 -18.66 17.74
C HIS A 108 15.37 -19.31 17.78
N PRO A 109 14.99 -19.92 18.91
CA PRO A 109 13.64 -20.42 19.10
C PRO A 109 12.68 -19.26 19.41
N PHE A 110 11.39 -19.50 19.25
CA PHE A 110 10.38 -18.61 19.80
C PHE A 110 10.55 -18.53 21.34
N PRO A 111 10.36 -17.35 21.96
CA PRO A 111 10.51 -17.22 23.41
C PRO A 111 9.70 -18.26 24.21
N ALA A 112 10.34 -18.86 25.22
CA ALA A 112 9.68 -19.81 26.10
C ALA A 112 8.71 -19.14 27.09
N ASP A 113 8.76 -17.81 27.22
CA ASP A 113 7.83 -17.02 28.04
C ASP A 113 6.39 -17.20 27.53
N PRO A 114 5.47 -17.76 28.35
CA PRO A 114 4.07 -17.94 27.99
C PRO A 114 3.34 -16.63 27.66
N GLY A 115 3.83 -15.49 28.16
CA GLY A 115 3.26 -14.17 27.88
C GLY A 115 3.74 -13.54 26.57
N ALA A 116 4.77 -14.11 25.92
CA ALA A 116 5.32 -13.55 24.70
C ALA A 116 4.36 -13.77 23.51
N ARG A 117 3.83 -12.66 22.98
CA ARG A 117 3.02 -12.68 21.75
C ARG A 117 3.88 -12.70 20.49
N THR A 118 4.91 -11.85 20.46
CA THR A 118 5.84 -11.66 19.34
C THR A 118 7.27 -11.95 19.77
N CYS A 119 8.09 -12.52 18.90
CA CYS A 119 9.52 -12.74 19.13
C CYS A 119 10.31 -11.42 19.09
N GLY A 120 11.05 -11.06 20.14
CA GLY A 120 11.86 -9.83 20.17
C GLY A 120 13.03 -9.78 19.17
N VAL A 121 13.42 -10.94 18.61
CA VAL A 121 14.52 -11.06 17.65
C VAL A 121 14.06 -10.80 16.22
N CYS A 122 12.89 -11.30 15.82
CA CYS A 122 12.41 -11.24 14.43
C CYS A 122 10.99 -10.67 14.26
N PHE A 123 10.29 -10.35 15.35
CA PHE A 123 8.90 -9.86 15.39
C PHE A 123 7.84 -10.79 14.79
N LEU A 124 8.17 -12.05 14.51
CA LEU A 124 7.15 -13.05 14.20
C LEU A 124 6.38 -13.44 15.47
N ASP A 125 5.08 -13.67 15.30
CA ASP A 125 4.26 -14.40 16.27
C ASP A 125 4.63 -15.89 16.24
N ARG A 126 4.15 -16.67 17.21
CA ARG A 126 4.36 -18.13 17.24
C ARG A 126 3.93 -18.78 15.93
N THR A 127 2.75 -18.38 15.46
CA THR A 127 2.19 -18.70 14.14
C THR A 127 1.87 -17.40 13.44
N THR A 128 2.43 -17.19 12.25
CA THR A 128 2.18 -15.99 11.43
C THR A 128 1.44 -16.36 10.16
N THR A 129 0.27 -15.76 9.93
CA THR A 129 -0.51 -15.94 8.70
C THR A 129 -0.23 -14.83 7.70
N VAL A 130 0.10 -15.19 6.46
CA VAL A 130 0.38 -14.24 5.38
C VAL A 130 -0.50 -14.52 4.18
N ASP A 131 -1.19 -13.49 3.66
CA ASP A 131 -1.77 -13.54 2.32
C ASP A 131 -0.63 -13.50 1.27
N THR A 132 -0.40 -14.63 0.61
CA THR A 132 0.68 -14.84 -0.34
C THR A 132 0.47 -14.04 -1.63
N THR A 133 -0.77 -13.89 -2.07
CA THR A 133 -1.13 -13.11 -3.26
C THR A 133 -0.97 -11.62 -2.97
N MET A 134 -1.37 -11.14 -1.79
CA MET A 134 -1.10 -9.76 -1.38
C MET A 134 0.41 -9.50 -1.25
N ALA A 135 1.17 -10.45 -0.69
CA ALA A 135 2.62 -10.33 -0.59
C ALA A 135 3.27 -10.23 -1.98
N TRP A 136 2.85 -11.05 -2.94
CA TRP A 136 3.29 -10.95 -4.34
C TRP A 136 2.92 -9.59 -4.95
N TRP A 137 1.66 -9.16 -4.81
CA TRP A 137 1.16 -7.90 -5.37
C TRP A 137 1.92 -6.70 -4.83
N ARG A 138 2.16 -6.65 -3.52
CA ARG A 138 2.97 -5.59 -2.87
C ARG A 138 4.41 -5.56 -3.39
N ARG A 139 5.07 -6.72 -3.55
CA ARG A 139 6.43 -6.77 -4.12
C ARG A 139 6.47 -6.26 -5.56
N VAL A 140 5.48 -6.59 -6.39
CA VAL A 140 5.40 -6.08 -7.77
C VAL A 140 5.20 -4.56 -7.80
N ARG A 141 4.49 -3.99 -6.83
CA ARG A 141 4.17 -2.54 -6.72
C ARG A 141 5.27 -1.70 -6.06
N SER A 142 5.91 -2.23 -5.02
CA SER A 142 6.77 -1.47 -4.11
C SER A 142 8.22 -2.00 -4.06
N GLY A 143 8.46 -3.18 -4.62
CA GLY A 143 9.76 -3.82 -4.70
C GLY A 143 10.00 -4.85 -3.61
N SER A 144 10.49 -4.37 -2.46
CA SER A 144 10.82 -5.19 -1.31
C SER A 144 9.68 -5.23 -0.29
N PRO A 145 9.49 -6.34 0.46
CA PRO A 145 8.77 -6.32 1.73
C PRO A 145 9.33 -5.28 2.71
N LEU A 146 8.64 -5.06 3.83
CA LEU A 146 9.22 -4.25 4.90
C LEU A 146 10.55 -4.86 5.37
N PRO A 147 11.59 -4.05 5.59
CA PRO A 147 12.88 -4.55 6.05
C PRO A 147 12.76 -5.40 7.32
N GLY A 148 13.24 -6.64 7.26
CA GLY A 148 13.17 -7.60 8.35
C GLY A 148 11.97 -8.56 8.33
N ASP A 149 11.08 -8.48 7.34
CA ASP A 149 9.91 -9.35 7.22
C ASP A 149 10.27 -10.78 6.77
N VAL A 150 10.44 -11.67 7.76
CA VAL A 150 10.89 -13.05 7.55
C VAL A 150 9.99 -13.81 6.58
N CYS A 151 8.68 -13.83 6.81
CA CYS A 151 7.75 -14.65 6.02
C CYS A 151 7.65 -14.13 4.58
N ARG A 152 7.60 -12.81 4.37
CA ARG A 152 7.52 -12.26 3.01
C ARG A 152 8.82 -12.38 2.24
N TYR A 153 9.97 -12.43 2.91
CA TYR A 153 11.24 -12.78 2.27
C TYR A 153 11.34 -14.26 1.89
N ILE A 154 10.84 -15.18 2.72
CA ILE A 154 10.70 -16.60 2.32
C ILE A 154 9.88 -16.70 1.03
N LEU A 155 8.70 -16.07 0.99
CA LEU A 155 7.85 -16.05 -0.20
C LEU A 155 8.51 -15.36 -1.41
N ALA A 156 9.46 -14.45 -1.20
CA ALA A 156 10.20 -13.82 -2.29
C ALA A 156 11.25 -14.79 -2.85
N LEU A 157 12.00 -15.47 -1.99
CA LEU A 157 13.02 -16.45 -2.35
C LEU A 157 12.41 -17.69 -3.02
N GLU A 158 11.30 -18.22 -2.50
CA GLU A 158 10.59 -19.37 -3.08
C GLU A 158 10.04 -19.04 -4.48
N ALA A 159 9.55 -17.82 -4.70
CA ALA A 159 8.99 -17.38 -5.97
C ALA A 159 10.05 -16.99 -7.02
N ALA A 160 11.32 -16.89 -6.63
CA ALA A 160 12.41 -16.43 -7.47
C ALA A 160 12.93 -17.55 -8.38
N ALA A 161 12.14 -17.88 -9.43
CA ALA A 161 12.55 -18.84 -10.45
C ALA A 161 13.83 -18.38 -11.16
N GLN A 162 14.76 -19.32 -11.35
CA GLN A 162 16.00 -19.11 -12.12
C GLN A 162 15.75 -19.25 -13.63
N PRO A 163 16.53 -18.58 -14.50
CA PRO A 163 17.60 -17.64 -14.16
C PRO A 163 17.05 -16.31 -13.64
N TRP A 164 17.73 -15.73 -12.64
CA TRP A 164 17.44 -14.38 -12.16
C TRP A 164 17.83 -13.32 -13.21
N PRO A 165 17.16 -12.16 -13.20
CA PRO A 165 17.48 -11.10 -14.16
C PRO A 165 18.87 -10.52 -13.88
N THR A 166 19.61 -10.26 -14.95
CA THR A 166 20.82 -9.42 -14.91
C THR A 166 20.45 -7.97 -15.23
N PRO A 167 21.13 -6.99 -14.62
CA PRO A 167 20.83 -5.58 -14.87
C PRO A 167 21.21 -5.18 -16.29
N ASP A 168 20.38 -4.37 -16.93
CA ASP A 168 20.72 -3.73 -18.19
C ASP A 168 21.59 -2.46 -17.95
N PRO A 169 22.18 -1.85 -19.00
CA PRO A 169 23.01 -0.66 -18.83
C PRO A 169 22.26 0.51 -18.16
N LEU A 170 20.96 0.67 -18.38
CA LEU A 170 20.17 1.74 -17.77
C LEU A 170 19.94 1.47 -16.28
N ASP A 171 19.73 0.22 -15.89
CA ASP A 171 19.63 -0.21 -14.49
C ASP A 171 20.94 0.14 -13.74
N VAL A 172 22.08 -0.21 -14.33
CA VAL A 172 23.41 0.08 -13.76
C VAL A 172 23.64 1.59 -13.67
N TRP A 173 23.36 2.34 -14.74
CA TRP A 173 23.44 3.81 -14.73
C TRP A 173 22.56 4.40 -13.62
N THR A 174 21.33 3.89 -13.46
CA THR A 174 20.37 4.36 -12.45
C THR A 174 20.88 4.13 -11.03
N LEU A 175 21.48 2.96 -10.74
CA LEU A 175 22.13 2.70 -9.45
C LEU A 175 23.20 3.76 -9.14
N HIS A 176 24.12 3.99 -10.08
CA HIS A 176 25.22 4.95 -9.89
C HIS A 176 24.70 6.37 -9.66
N GLU A 177 23.67 6.79 -10.41
CA GLU A 177 23.03 8.09 -10.20
C GLU A 177 22.35 8.21 -8.83
N ILE A 178 21.70 7.15 -8.35
CA ILE A 178 21.11 7.13 -7.01
C ILE A 178 22.21 7.37 -5.96
N LEU A 179 23.32 6.65 -6.06
CA LEU A 179 24.45 6.77 -5.13
C LEU A 179 25.09 8.17 -5.20
N ASP A 180 25.28 8.73 -6.40
CA ASP A 180 25.83 10.08 -6.59
C ASP A 180 24.93 11.17 -6.01
N VAL A 181 23.61 11.04 -6.20
CA VAL A 181 22.65 11.95 -5.57
C VAL A 181 22.79 11.88 -4.06
N ILE A 182 22.89 10.68 -3.47
CA ILE A 182 23.04 10.53 -2.02
C ILE A 182 24.36 11.14 -1.53
N ARG A 183 25.48 10.86 -2.21
CA ARG A 183 26.81 11.40 -1.88
C ARG A 183 26.88 12.93 -1.91
N SER A 184 26.10 13.56 -2.80
CA SER A 184 26.08 15.02 -2.96
C SER A 184 25.10 15.74 -2.05
N LEU A 185 24.33 15.03 -1.21
CA LEU A 185 23.37 15.67 -0.31
C LEU A 185 24.07 16.51 0.76
N PRO A 186 23.50 17.66 1.16
CA PRO A 186 23.99 18.42 2.30
C PRO A 186 24.03 17.56 3.57
N PRO A 187 25.06 17.63 4.43
CA PRO A 187 25.26 16.70 5.56
C PRO A 187 24.05 16.52 6.48
N ALA A 188 23.29 17.58 6.75
CA ALA A 188 22.10 17.54 7.62
C ALA A 188 20.85 16.94 6.96
N THR A 189 20.95 16.41 5.74
CA THR A 189 19.80 15.86 5.00
C THR A 189 19.32 14.57 5.64
N ARG A 190 18.03 14.54 5.99
CA ARG A 190 17.32 13.40 6.57
C ARG A 190 16.64 12.54 5.49
N PRO A 191 16.26 11.29 5.78
CA PRO A 191 15.72 10.34 4.79
C PRO A 191 14.57 10.89 3.93
N GLY A 192 13.59 11.57 4.55
CA GLY A 192 12.46 12.14 3.79
C GLY A 192 12.88 13.20 2.75
N ARG A 193 13.93 13.98 3.02
CA ARG A 193 14.48 14.93 2.06
C ARG A 193 15.37 14.24 1.01
N ALA A 194 16.10 13.19 1.38
CA ALA A 194 16.84 12.35 0.44
C ALA A 194 15.90 11.67 -0.56
N ALA A 195 14.80 11.06 -0.09
CA ALA A 195 13.78 10.45 -0.95
C ALA A 195 13.17 11.46 -1.93
N ARG A 196 12.92 12.69 -1.47
CA ARG A 196 12.46 13.79 -2.33
C ARG A 196 13.50 14.17 -3.39
N ALA A 197 14.78 14.29 -3.03
CA ALA A 197 15.85 14.63 -3.97
C ALA A 197 15.96 13.58 -5.09
N LEU A 198 15.92 12.29 -4.74
CA LEU A 198 15.91 11.20 -5.72
C LEU A 198 14.65 11.22 -6.61
N ARG A 199 13.48 11.47 -6.02
CA ARG A 199 12.21 11.59 -6.77
C ARG A 199 12.22 12.72 -7.78
N ASP A 200 12.75 13.88 -7.38
CA ASP A 200 12.78 15.06 -8.24
C ASP A 200 13.70 14.82 -9.47
N ARG A 201 14.68 13.91 -9.37
CA ARG A 201 15.47 13.40 -10.50
C ARG A 201 14.75 12.37 -11.37
N GLY A 202 13.69 11.74 -10.88
CA GLY A 202 12.89 10.76 -11.63
C GLY A 202 13.66 9.49 -12.01
N LEU A 203 14.47 8.98 -11.09
CA LEU A 203 15.36 7.84 -11.32
C LEU A 203 14.63 6.48 -11.34
N LEU A 204 13.47 6.38 -10.69
CA LEU A 204 12.62 5.19 -10.71
C LEU A 204 11.41 5.39 -11.63
N ALA A 205 10.84 4.28 -12.12
CA ALA A 205 9.60 4.29 -12.91
C ALA A 205 8.41 4.94 -12.15
N SER A 206 8.40 4.84 -10.82
CA SER A 206 7.41 5.51 -9.97
C SER A 206 7.85 6.93 -9.60
N ARG A 207 6.89 7.86 -9.60
CA ARG A 207 7.06 9.23 -9.05
C ARG A 207 6.62 9.35 -7.59
N SER A 208 6.16 8.25 -6.97
CA SER A 208 5.73 8.27 -5.56
C SER A 208 6.93 8.41 -4.64
N THR A 209 6.87 9.35 -3.69
CA THR A 209 7.89 9.47 -2.63
C THR A 209 8.05 8.18 -1.84
N ALA A 210 6.96 7.42 -1.62
CA ALA A 210 7.02 6.15 -0.90
C ALA A 210 7.93 5.11 -1.58
N ALA A 211 8.00 5.10 -2.92
CA ALA A 211 8.87 4.18 -3.65
C ALA A 211 10.36 4.48 -3.42
N TYR A 212 10.71 5.76 -3.33
CA TYR A 212 12.08 6.20 -3.01
C TYR A 212 12.41 6.00 -1.53
N THR A 213 11.44 6.21 -0.62
CA THR A 213 11.62 5.87 0.79
C THR A 213 11.90 4.38 0.96
N ALA A 214 11.12 3.50 0.33
CA ALA A 214 11.33 2.06 0.37
C ALA A 214 12.70 1.64 -0.19
N LEU A 215 13.19 2.31 -1.23
CA LEU A 215 14.55 2.09 -1.74
C LEU A 215 15.62 2.48 -0.71
N LEU A 216 15.48 3.64 -0.06
CA LEU A 216 16.41 4.04 1.00
C LEU A 216 16.36 3.07 2.19
N GLU A 217 15.18 2.53 2.50
CA GLU A 217 15.03 1.51 3.54
C GLU A 217 15.74 0.21 3.17
N ASP A 218 15.66 -0.25 1.91
CA ASP A 218 16.45 -1.38 1.44
C ASP A 218 17.96 -1.08 1.57
N LEU A 219 18.44 0.05 1.04
CA LEU A 219 19.86 0.41 1.11
C LEU A 219 20.36 0.52 2.55
N ALA A 220 19.55 1.06 3.47
CA ALA A 220 19.88 1.13 4.87
C ALA A 220 19.91 -0.25 5.53
N PHE A 221 18.92 -1.09 5.24
CA PHE A 221 18.84 -2.45 5.75
C PHE A 221 20.03 -3.31 5.31
N LEU A 222 20.53 -3.11 4.09
CA LEU A 222 21.75 -3.75 3.60
C LEU A 222 23.02 -3.23 4.28
N GLY A 223 23.00 -2.02 4.84
CA GLY A 223 24.15 -1.35 5.45
C GLY A 223 24.84 -0.32 4.55
N ILE A 224 24.31 -0.06 3.36
CA ILE A 224 24.84 0.98 2.47
C ILE A 224 24.60 2.36 3.11
N LEU A 225 23.43 2.55 3.73
CA LEU A 225 23.07 3.76 4.48
C LEU A 225 22.92 3.43 5.97
N GLN A 226 24.01 3.53 6.72
CA GLN A 226 24.04 3.14 8.14
C GLN A 226 24.69 4.20 9.02
N THR A 227 24.60 3.99 10.33
CA THR A 227 25.31 4.78 11.34
C THR A 227 26.19 3.85 12.16
N PRO A 228 27.21 4.35 12.88
CA PRO A 228 28.04 3.51 13.75
C PRO A 228 27.23 2.70 14.77
N ASP A 229 26.18 3.30 15.33
CA ASP A 229 25.35 2.68 16.38
C ASP A 229 24.20 1.83 15.82
N HIS A 230 23.82 2.05 14.56
CA HIS A 230 22.75 1.32 13.88
C HIS A 230 23.28 0.75 12.56
N PRO A 231 23.92 -0.43 12.60
CA PRO A 231 24.46 -1.08 11.41
C PRO A 231 23.37 -1.78 10.58
N GLY A 232 23.60 -1.91 9.28
CA GLY A 232 22.78 -2.77 8.42
C GLY A 232 23.21 -4.23 8.47
N MET A 233 22.41 -5.12 7.87
CA MET A 233 22.51 -6.58 7.98
C MET A 233 23.83 -7.18 7.48
N PHE A 234 24.45 -6.61 6.44
CA PHE A 234 25.76 -7.07 5.98
C PHE A 234 26.92 -6.59 6.86
N THR A 235 26.68 -5.64 7.77
CA THR A 235 27.67 -5.17 8.74
C THR A 235 27.53 -5.90 10.07
N ALA A 236 26.32 -5.98 10.62
CA ALA A 236 26.04 -6.78 11.80
C ALA A 236 24.55 -7.15 11.89
N PHE A 237 24.26 -8.30 12.49
CA PHE A 237 22.89 -8.64 12.82
C PHE A 237 22.34 -7.68 13.89
N THR A 238 21.21 -7.04 13.57
CA THR A 238 20.39 -6.31 14.55
C THR A 238 19.09 -7.08 14.76
N THR A 239 18.58 -7.08 15.98
CA THR A 239 17.25 -7.65 16.27
C THR A 239 16.14 -6.75 15.71
N ALA A 240 14.95 -7.31 15.50
CA ALA A 240 13.78 -6.55 15.12
C ALA A 240 13.48 -5.43 16.12
N ARG A 241 13.63 -5.69 17.43
CA ARG A 241 13.49 -4.67 18.47
C ARG A 241 14.45 -3.50 18.30
N GLN A 242 15.73 -3.76 18.01
CA GLN A 242 16.71 -2.69 17.74
C GLN A 242 16.35 -1.91 16.47
N ARG A 243 15.86 -2.58 15.42
CA ARG A 243 15.41 -1.91 14.20
C ARG A 243 14.14 -1.07 14.40
N ASP A 244 13.32 -1.44 15.38
CA ASP A 244 12.08 -0.72 15.72
C ASP A 244 12.32 0.54 16.55
N GLU A 245 13.54 0.76 17.05
CA GLU A 245 13.90 2.01 17.73
C GLU A 245 13.74 3.21 16.78
N ARG A 246 13.24 4.32 17.33
CA ARG A 246 13.01 5.57 16.60
C ARG A 246 13.56 6.76 17.37
N PRO A 247 14.11 7.78 16.68
CA PRO A 247 14.50 9.03 17.33
C PRO A 247 13.28 9.84 17.80
N SER A 248 12.09 9.60 17.25
CA SER A 248 10.83 10.17 17.72
C SER A 248 9.63 9.42 17.13
N VAL A 249 8.46 9.59 17.75
CA VAL A 249 7.17 9.01 17.28
C VAL A 249 6.71 9.51 15.90
N ARG A 250 7.35 10.54 15.34
CA ARG A 250 7.02 11.10 14.00
C ARG A 250 7.82 10.46 12.86
N VAL A 251 8.79 9.61 13.18
CA VAL A 251 9.63 8.93 12.17
C VAL A 251 9.12 7.52 11.97
N GLU A 252 8.61 7.24 10.77
CA GLU A 252 7.95 5.96 10.46
C GLU A 252 8.96 4.88 10.02
N VAL A 253 10.01 5.26 9.28
CA VAL A 253 11.03 4.33 8.76
C VAL A 253 11.83 3.66 9.87
N SER A 254 12.33 2.45 9.63
CA SER A 254 13.12 1.68 10.59
C SER A 254 14.59 2.11 10.69
N ALA A 255 15.25 1.79 11.80
CA ALA A 255 16.71 1.83 11.84
C ALA A 255 17.26 0.76 10.88
N PRO A 256 18.39 1.02 10.18
CA PRO A 256 19.29 2.17 10.35
C PRO A 256 18.79 3.52 9.82
N LEU A 257 17.88 3.52 8.85
CA LEU A 257 17.52 4.72 8.09
C LEU A 257 16.98 5.85 8.98
N SER A 258 16.21 5.52 10.02
CA SER A 258 15.63 6.50 10.95
C SER A 258 16.65 7.39 11.65
N PHE A 259 17.87 6.89 11.87
CA PHE A 259 18.98 7.61 12.51
C PHE A 259 19.99 8.16 11.49
N TRP A 260 19.93 7.69 10.25
CA TRP A 260 20.83 8.13 9.19
C TRP A 260 20.59 9.59 8.78
N THR A 261 21.68 10.26 8.43
CA THR A 261 21.71 11.55 7.75
C THR A 261 22.82 11.52 6.71
N ALA A 262 22.78 12.40 5.72
CA ALA A 262 23.81 12.45 4.67
C ALA A 262 25.24 12.66 5.21
N ALA A 263 25.42 13.20 6.42
CA ALA A 263 26.71 13.30 7.09
C ALA A 263 27.37 11.92 7.34
N HIS A 264 26.58 10.86 7.51
CA HIS A 264 27.08 9.50 7.63
C HIS A 264 27.53 8.92 6.29
N GLY A 265 27.12 9.54 5.17
CA GLY A 265 27.52 9.15 3.83
C GLY A 265 26.98 7.78 3.40
N VAL A 266 27.71 7.19 2.47
CA VAL A 266 27.49 5.87 1.88
C VAL A 266 28.64 4.96 2.33
N THR A 267 28.34 3.71 2.69
CA THR A 267 29.39 2.73 3.03
C THR A 267 30.04 2.20 1.75
N GLU A 268 31.09 2.87 1.27
CA GLU A 268 31.72 2.57 -0.03
C GLU A 268 32.26 1.13 -0.12
N SER A 269 32.80 0.57 0.97
CA SER A 269 33.27 -0.82 0.96
C SER A 269 32.16 -1.84 0.68
N LEU A 270 30.92 -1.57 1.10
CA LEU A 270 29.76 -2.40 0.76
C LEU A 270 29.27 -2.14 -0.66
N VAL A 271 29.34 -0.90 -1.14
CA VAL A 271 29.04 -0.56 -2.54
C VAL A 271 29.99 -1.31 -3.47
N ASP A 272 31.29 -1.28 -3.20
CA ASP A 272 32.30 -1.96 -4.00
C ASP A 272 32.12 -3.49 -3.98
N ARG A 273 31.84 -4.07 -2.80
CA ARG A 273 31.58 -5.51 -2.68
C ARG A 273 30.36 -5.96 -3.47
N LEU A 274 29.24 -5.23 -3.36
CA LEU A 274 27.96 -5.63 -3.92
C LEU A 274 27.82 -5.24 -5.40
N PHE A 275 28.38 -4.10 -5.80
CA PHE A 275 28.12 -3.49 -7.10
C PHE A 275 29.39 -3.08 -7.86
N GLY A 276 30.58 -3.28 -7.30
CA GLY A 276 31.84 -2.86 -7.94
C GLY A 276 32.12 -3.55 -9.27
N HIS A 277 31.46 -4.69 -9.54
CA HIS A 277 31.52 -5.34 -10.85
C HIS A 277 30.59 -4.76 -11.91
N LEU A 278 29.68 -3.85 -11.55
CA LEU A 278 28.73 -3.20 -12.44
C LEU A 278 29.31 -1.87 -12.91
N ALA A 279 30.08 -1.93 -14.00
CA ALA A 279 30.70 -0.75 -14.58
C ALA A 279 29.65 0.27 -15.04
N ARG A 280 29.78 1.52 -14.57
CA ARG A 280 28.89 2.62 -14.96
C ARG A 280 29.04 2.90 -16.46
N PRO A 281 27.94 2.98 -17.22
CA PRO A 281 27.97 3.54 -18.57
C PRO A 281 28.32 5.03 -18.56
N ASP A 282 29.12 5.49 -19.53
CA ASP A 282 29.57 6.90 -19.61
C ASP A 282 28.41 7.89 -19.75
N GLU A 283 27.36 7.48 -20.47
CA GLU A 283 26.17 8.28 -20.72
C GLU A 283 24.91 7.54 -20.29
N ARG A 284 23.84 8.31 -20.02
CA ARG A 284 22.52 7.75 -19.72
C ARG A 284 21.99 6.97 -20.92
N PRO A 285 21.77 5.64 -20.82
CA PRO A 285 21.15 4.90 -21.91
C PRO A 285 19.70 5.35 -22.14
N PRO A 286 19.18 5.25 -23.37
CA PRO A 286 17.81 5.64 -23.67
C PRO A 286 16.82 4.76 -22.88
N ALA A 287 15.83 5.40 -22.26
CA ALA A 287 14.72 4.65 -21.66
C ALA A 287 13.82 4.06 -22.76
N PRO A 288 13.30 2.83 -22.59
CA PRO A 288 12.30 2.27 -23.49
C PRO A 288 11.04 3.13 -23.48
N ALA A 289 10.31 3.11 -24.59
CA ALA A 289 9.12 3.93 -24.77
C ALA A 289 8.10 3.66 -23.65
N PRO A 290 7.52 4.72 -23.03
CA PRO A 290 6.51 4.53 -22.00
C PRO A 290 5.28 3.83 -22.60
N VAL A 291 4.78 2.81 -21.90
CA VAL A 291 3.48 2.21 -22.23
C VAL A 291 2.42 3.29 -22.00
N ALA A 292 1.64 3.62 -23.03
CA ALA A 292 0.67 4.69 -22.97
C ALA A 292 -0.31 4.45 -21.80
N PRO A 293 -0.56 5.46 -20.95
CA PRO A 293 -1.51 5.30 -19.86
C PRO A 293 -2.88 4.97 -20.44
N ARG A 294 -3.43 3.82 -20.03
CA ARG A 294 -4.78 3.40 -20.41
C ARG A 294 -5.75 4.48 -19.92
N ARG A 295 -6.45 5.12 -20.85
CA ARG A 295 -7.41 6.21 -20.56
C ARG A 295 -8.37 5.76 -19.46
N VAL A 296 -8.37 6.47 -18.34
CA VAL A 296 -9.40 6.32 -17.32
C VAL A 296 -10.74 6.68 -17.97
N SER A 297 -11.73 5.81 -17.81
CA SER A 297 -13.03 5.92 -18.46
C SER A 297 -13.70 7.27 -18.16
N ALA A 298 -14.41 7.77 -19.17
CA ALA A 298 -15.12 9.04 -19.12
C ALA A 298 -16.04 9.11 -17.89
N THR A 299 -15.98 10.22 -17.16
CA THR A 299 -16.97 10.59 -16.17
C THR A 299 -18.35 10.56 -16.83
N VAL A 300 -19.21 9.63 -16.40
CA VAL A 300 -20.61 9.58 -16.83
C VAL A 300 -21.23 10.95 -16.56
N ARG A 301 -21.65 11.65 -17.62
CA ARG A 301 -22.24 12.98 -17.50
C ARG A 301 -23.54 12.87 -16.72
N LEU A 302 -23.65 13.65 -15.63
CA LEU A 302 -24.88 13.80 -14.86
C LEU A 302 -26.04 14.21 -15.78
N ALA A 303 -27.19 13.56 -15.59
CA ALA A 303 -28.44 13.97 -16.21
C ALA A 303 -28.72 15.44 -15.84
N ALA A 304 -29.19 16.23 -16.82
CA ALA A 304 -29.43 17.66 -16.65
C ALA A 304 -30.21 18.07 -15.38
N PRO A 305 -31.29 17.38 -14.95
CA PRO A 305 -32.07 17.79 -13.77
C PRO A 305 -31.32 17.63 -12.44
N LEU A 306 -30.29 16.80 -12.39
CA LEU A 306 -29.48 16.54 -11.19
C LEU A 306 -28.26 17.47 -11.08
N ARG A 307 -28.11 18.44 -11.98
CA ARG A 307 -26.99 19.39 -11.97
C ARG A 307 -27.29 20.57 -11.06
N GLY A 308 -26.26 21.07 -10.38
CA GLY A 308 -26.32 22.28 -9.54
C GLY A 308 -25.75 22.05 -8.15
N GLU A 309 -25.78 23.10 -7.33
CA GLU A 309 -25.37 23.04 -5.92
C GLU A 309 -26.31 22.13 -5.12
N ALA A 310 -25.80 21.58 -4.01
CA ALA A 310 -26.57 20.75 -3.10
C ALA A 310 -27.73 21.56 -2.47
N ARG A 311 -28.86 20.88 -2.25
CA ARG A 311 -30.07 21.48 -1.66
C ARG A 311 -30.73 20.53 -0.69
N ALA A 312 -31.56 21.09 0.20
CA ALA A 312 -32.47 20.30 1.01
C ALA A 312 -33.35 19.42 0.12
N GLY A 313 -33.55 18.15 0.49
CA GLY A 313 -34.31 17.18 -0.31
C GLY A 313 -33.51 16.43 -1.37
N ASP A 314 -32.24 16.78 -1.59
CA ASP A 314 -31.36 16.04 -2.49
C ASP A 314 -30.97 14.67 -1.89
N VAL A 315 -30.94 13.64 -2.73
CA VAL A 315 -30.40 12.31 -2.39
C VAL A 315 -29.16 12.02 -3.23
N TYR A 316 -28.11 11.59 -2.55
CA TYR A 316 -26.81 11.25 -3.12
C TYR A 316 -26.52 9.76 -3.00
N ALA A 317 -26.05 9.15 -4.09
CA ALA A 317 -25.35 7.88 -4.08
C ALA A 317 -23.90 8.10 -3.66
N VAL A 318 -23.45 7.31 -2.69
CA VAL A 318 -22.05 7.27 -2.23
C VAL A 318 -21.49 5.89 -2.57
N GLN A 319 -20.51 5.83 -3.47
CA GLN A 319 -19.81 4.59 -3.80
C GLN A 319 -18.76 4.28 -2.74
N CYS A 320 -19.05 3.28 -1.90
CA CYS A 320 -18.15 2.83 -0.84
C CYS A 320 -17.08 1.88 -1.40
N ARG A 321 -17.48 0.90 -2.20
CA ARG A 321 -16.62 -0.02 -2.96
C ARG A 321 -17.07 -0.07 -4.41
N GLU A 322 -16.34 -0.76 -5.28
CA GLU A 322 -16.71 -0.85 -6.70
C GLU A 322 -18.15 -1.34 -6.89
N ASP A 323 -18.55 -2.31 -6.07
CA ASP A 323 -19.82 -3.03 -6.02
C ASP A 323 -20.62 -2.76 -4.74
N ALA A 324 -20.37 -1.64 -4.03
CA ALA A 324 -21.12 -1.29 -2.82
C ALA A 324 -21.44 0.20 -2.78
N TRP A 325 -22.73 0.50 -2.80
CA TRP A 325 -23.28 1.86 -2.82
C TRP A 325 -24.28 2.05 -1.69
N VAL A 326 -24.24 3.23 -1.07
CA VAL A 326 -25.21 3.65 -0.05
C VAL A 326 -25.84 4.97 -0.47
N LEU A 327 -26.93 5.35 0.19
CA LEU A 327 -27.61 6.62 -0.06
C LEU A 327 -27.44 7.58 1.11
N ALA A 328 -27.31 8.87 0.79
CA ALA A 328 -27.30 9.96 1.75
C ALA A 328 -28.32 11.04 1.37
N PHE A 329 -29.17 11.44 2.30
CA PHE A 329 -30.16 12.50 2.15
C PHE A 329 -29.61 13.82 2.69
N CYS A 330 -29.81 14.92 1.99
CA CYS A 330 -29.44 16.27 2.43
C CYS A 330 -30.65 16.97 3.07
N HIS A 331 -30.60 17.15 4.39
CA HIS A 331 -31.66 17.81 5.17
C HIS A 331 -31.72 19.31 4.92
N GLU A 332 -30.58 19.96 5.01
CA GLU A 332 -30.46 21.41 4.88
C GLU A 332 -29.08 21.79 4.37
N THR A 333 -28.93 23.05 3.98
CA THR A 333 -27.65 23.61 3.54
C THR A 333 -27.33 24.89 4.28
N GLN A 334 -26.06 25.09 4.60
CA GLN A 334 -25.59 26.25 5.34
C GLN A 334 -24.23 26.71 4.83
N ASP A 335 -24.06 28.03 4.69
CA ASP A 335 -22.74 28.63 4.53
C ASP A 335 -22.04 28.72 5.89
N ARG A 336 -20.82 28.18 5.95
CA ARG A 336 -19.92 28.28 7.10
C ARG A 336 -18.58 28.82 6.63
N ASN A 337 -18.36 30.11 6.89
CA ASN A 337 -17.12 30.82 6.55
C ASN A 337 -16.79 30.83 5.04
N GLY A 338 -17.78 31.09 4.19
CA GLY A 338 -17.61 31.16 2.74
C GLY A 338 -17.54 29.78 2.07
N ARG A 339 -18.04 28.76 2.76
CA ARG A 339 -18.05 27.38 2.29
C ARG A 339 -19.41 26.76 2.59
N TRP A 340 -20.07 26.29 1.54
CA TRP A 340 -21.36 25.61 1.62
C TRP A 340 -21.20 24.17 2.11
N TYR A 341 -22.03 23.82 3.10
CA TYR A 341 -22.17 22.48 3.64
C TYR A 341 -23.63 22.04 3.55
N GLY A 342 -23.87 20.78 3.17
CA GLY A 342 -25.15 20.10 3.37
C GLY A 342 -25.13 19.26 4.64
N LEU A 343 -26.16 19.34 5.47
CA LEU A 343 -26.37 18.38 6.57
C LEU A 343 -26.88 17.08 5.96
N VAL A 344 -26.00 16.08 5.85
CA VAL A 344 -26.37 14.81 5.24
C VAL A 344 -26.58 13.73 6.28
N GLU A 345 -27.50 12.82 5.96
CA GLU A 345 -27.82 11.63 6.74
C GLU A 345 -27.76 10.38 5.85
N TYR A 346 -27.25 9.25 6.35
CA TYR A 346 -27.37 7.97 5.65
C TYR A 346 -28.77 7.37 5.72
N LEU A 347 -29.26 6.93 4.56
CA LEU A 347 -30.51 6.17 4.41
C LEU A 347 -30.25 4.66 4.49
N ASP A 348 -31.28 3.87 4.79
CA ASP A 348 -31.23 2.41 4.92
C ASP A 348 -31.05 1.61 3.61
N GLY A 349 -30.66 2.27 2.52
CA GLY A 349 -30.38 1.62 1.23
C GLY A 349 -28.92 1.17 1.05
N PHE A 350 -28.74 -0.11 0.68
CA PHE A 350 -27.47 -0.71 0.26
C PHE A 350 -27.63 -1.36 -1.12
N PHE A 351 -26.70 -1.09 -2.05
CA PHE A 351 -26.85 -1.49 -3.46
C PHE A 351 -25.54 -2.05 -4.04
N ALA A 352 -25.65 -3.13 -4.80
CA ALA A 352 -24.52 -3.73 -5.52
C ALA A 352 -24.11 -2.97 -6.80
N ARG A 353 -24.98 -2.06 -7.26
CA ARG A 353 -24.81 -1.24 -8.46
C ARG A 353 -25.11 0.22 -8.13
N PRO A 354 -24.67 1.20 -8.94
CA PRO A 354 -25.07 2.59 -8.77
C PRO A 354 -26.61 2.68 -8.72
N PRO A 355 -27.20 3.23 -7.65
CA PRO A 355 -28.65 3.38 -7.56
C PRO A 355 -29.13 4.47 -8.52
N THR A 356 -30.32 4.26 -9.09
CA THR A 356 -31.01 5.18 -10.01
C THR A 356 -32.13 5.93 -9.30
N ALA A 357 -32.75 6.92 -9.96
CA ALA A 357 -33.91 7.61 -9.43
C ALA A 357 -35.05 6.64 -9.08
N ASP A 358 -35.29 5.64 -9.94
CA ASP A 358 -36.31 4.59 -9.75
C ASP A 358 -36.04 3.74 -8.49
N ASP A 359 -34.77 3.54 -8.12
CA ASP A 359 -34.42 2.81 -6.89
C ASP A 359 -34.75 3.59 -5.61
N VAL A 360 -34.99 4.91 -5.75
CA VAL A 360 -35.21 5.87 -4.66
C VAL A 360 -36.68 6.28 -4.56
N GLU A 361 -37.36 6.42 -5.69
CA GLU A 361 -38.74 6.91 -5.77
C GLU A 361 -39.72 6.00 -5.01
N GLY A 362 -40.56 6.59 -4.16
CA GLY A 362 -41.62 5.88 -3.43
C GLY A 362 -41.16 4.87 -2.36
N ARG A 363 -39.86 4.70 -2.13
CA ARG A 363 -39.31 3.65 -1.25
C ARG A 363 -39.50 3.89 0.25
N GLY A 364 -39.74 5.13 0.67
CA GLY A 364 -39.98 5.47 2.07
C GLY A 364 -38.80 5.11 3.00
N PHE A 365 -37.58 5.50 2.59
CA PHE A 365 -36.35 5.19 3.34
C PHE A 365 -36.40 5.67 4.79
N ARG A 366 -35.69 4.94 5.64
CA ARG A 366 -35.46 5.31 7.03
C ARG A 366 -34.01 5.73 7.22
N GLY A 367 -33.78 6.66 8.12
CA GLY A 367 -32.41 6.96 8.52
C GLY A 367 -31.81 5.86 9.39
N ARG A 368 -30.49 5.69 9.34
CA ARG A 368 -29.79 4.68 10.15
C ARG A 368 -29.57 5.16 11.60
N ARG A 369 -29.61 4.22 12.56
CA ARG A 369 -29.57 4.50 14.01
C ARG A 369 -28.19 4.38 14.64
N GLU A 370 -27.24 3.73 13.98
CA GLU A 370 -25.95 3.37 14.56
C GLU A 370 -24.81 4.25 14.02
N GLY A 371 -23.98 4.75 14.93
CA GLY A 371 -22.75 5.46 14.60
C GLY A 371 -22.91 6.94 14.23
N ARG A 372 -21.99 7.45 13.42
CA ARG A 372 -21.97 8.84 12.92
C ARG A 372 -22.84 8.94 11.67
N TRP A 373 -24.15 8.82 11.87
CA TRP A 373 -25.13 8.76 10.78
C TRP A 373 -25.44 10.11 10.14
N GLN A 374 -25.04 11.23 10.76
CA GLN A 374 -25.09 12.58 10.21
C GLN A 374 -23.70 13.23 10.09
N GLN A 375 -23.54 14.09 9.08
CA GLN A 375 -22.36 14.93 8.88
C GLN A 375 -22.69 16.23 8.14
N TRP A 376 -22.12 17.35 8.58
CA TRP A 376 -22.04 18.56 7.76
C TRP A 376 -20.99 18.37 6.67
N THR A 377 -21.43 18.30 5.41
CA THR A 377 -20.61 17.83 4.30
C THR A 377 -20.49 18.87 3.20
N ALA A 378 -19.28 19.24 2.85
CA ALA A 378 -19.00 20.12 1.72
C ALA A 378 -18.56 19.36 0.45
N GLN A 379 -18.68 20.02 -0.71
CA GLN A 379 -18.24 19.51 -2.02
C GLN A 379 -18.97 18.25 -2.50
N LEU A 380 -20.25 18.08 -2.15
CA LEU A 380 -21.07 16.93 -2.57
C LEU A 380 -21.12 16.79 -4.10
N GLU A 381 -21.19 17.91 -4.81
CA GLU A 381 -21.35 18.02 -6.25
C GLU A 381 -20.04 17.84 -7.05
N ARG A 382 -18.89 18.01 -6.38
CA ARG A 382 -17.55 17.96 -7.01
C ARG A 382 -16.79 16.67 -6.69
N THR A 383 -17.26 15.90 -5.71
CA THR A 383 -16.51 14.77 -5.20
C THR A 383 -16.75 13.54 -6.07
N PRO A 384 -15.71 12.96 -6.70
CA PRO A 384 -15.85 11.70 -7.40
C PRO A 384 -16.44 10.64 -6.46
N ARG A 385 -17.25 9.71 -6.99
CA ARG A 385 -17.94 8.66 -6.21
C ARG A 385 -19.07 9.12 -5.29
N VAL A 386 -19.36 10.42 -5.24
CA VAL A 386 -20.60 10.95 -4.66
C VAL A 386 -21.40 11.59 -5.79
N ARG A 387 -22.64 11.16 -5.99
CA ARG A 387 -23.45 11.57 -7.14
C ARG A 387 -24.88 11.82 -6.73
N PRO A 388 -25.50 12.96 -7.11
CA PRO A 388 -26.93 13.11 -6.91
C PRO A 388 -27.69 12.06 -7.75
N VAL A 389 -28.74 11.50 -7.17
CA VAL A 389 -29.60 10.46 -7.76
C VAL A 389 -31.03 10.95 -7.91
N ALA A 390 -31.50 11.74 -6.94
CA ALA A 390 -32.83 12.32 -6.94
C ALA A 390 -32.84 13.65 -6.19
N ARG A 391 -33.89 14.45 -6.39
CA ARG A 391 -34.09 15.77 -5.80
C ARG A 391 -35.51 15.91 -5.28
N ASP A 392 -35.69 16.89 -4.39
CA ASP A 392 -36.98 17.27 -3.84
C ASP A 392 -37.73 16.10 -3.16
N LEU A 393 -36.98 15.16 -2.58
CA LEU A 393 -37.57 14.09 -1.79
C LEU A 393 -38.02 14.61 -0.42
N PRO A 394 -39.15 14.08 0.10
CA PRO A 394 -39.53 14.36 1.48
C PRO A 394 -38.45 13.84 2.43
N PRO A 395 -38.23 14.53 3.57
CA PRO A 395 -37.28 14.05 4.56
C PRO A 395 -37.69 12.67 5.09
N PRO A 396 -36.71 11.80 5.41
CA PRO A 396 -37.01 10.53 6.05
C PRO A 396 -37.70 10.79 7.40
N PRO A 397 -38.59 9.88 7.86
CA PRO A 397 -39.25 10.04 9.15
C PRO A 397 -38.25 10.29 10.29
N GLU A 398 -38.48 11.36 11.06
CA GLU A 398 -37.63 11.76 12.18
C GLU A 398 -38.20 11.18 13.48
N ASP A 399 -37.98 9.87 13.66
CA ASP A 399 -38.40 9.11 14.85
C ASP A 399 -37.27 8.93 15.88
N ARG A 400 -36.16 9.67 15.73
CA ARG A 400 -34.89 9.46 16.44
C ARG A 400 -34.46 10.70 17.22
N PRO A 401 -33.76 10.52 18.36
CA PRO A 401 -33.12 11.63 19.04
C PRO A 401 -32.01 12.22 18.16
N ALA A 402 -31.79 13.52 18.27
CA ALA A 402 -30.67 14.21 17.61
C ALA A 402 -29.33 13.55 18.03
N PRO A 403 -28.36 13.45 17.11
CA PRO A 403 -27.06 12.89 17.47
C PRO A 403 -26.31 13.82 18.41
N ASP A 404 -25.56 13.26 19.37
CA ASP A 404 -24.77 14.02 20.36
C ASP A 404 -23.80 15.02 19.73
N ARG A 405 -23.33 14.73 18.51
CA ARG A 405 -22.47 15.61 17.72
C ARG A 405 -22.61 15.34 16.23
N VAL A 406 -22.74 16.41 15.45
CA VAL A 406 -22.62 16.37 13.99
C VAL A 406 -21.23 16.89 13.56
N PRO A 407 -20.33 16.03 13.05
CA PRO A 407 -19.01 16.46 12.58
C PRO A 407 -19.11 17.30 11.29
N LEU A 408 -18.09 18.14 11.05
CA LEU A 408 -17.87 18.78 9.75
C LEU A 408 -16.84 17.98 8.94
N GLY A 409 -17.05 17.85 7.64
CA GLY A 409 -16.01 17.34 6.72
C GLY A 409 -16.39 17.47 5.25
N ASN A 410 -15.71 16.69 4.40
CA ASN A 410 -15.88 16.72 2.95
C ASN A 410 -16.63 15.47 2.48
N ALA A 411 -17.26 15.53 1.31
CA ALA A 411 -18.02 14.40 0.76
C ALA A 411 -17.18 13.13 0.56
N LYS A 412 -15.85 13.23 0.42
CA LYS A 412 -14.95 12.06 0.37
C LYS A 412 -14.94 11.26 1.67
N ASP A 413 -15.25 11.91 2.79
CA ASP A 413 -15.23 11.31 4.12
C ASP A 413 -16.49 10.47 4.34
N LEU A 414 -17.56 10.68 3.56
CA LEU A 414 -18.79 9.90 3.64
C LEU A 414 -18.53 8.41 3.46
N ARG A 415 -17.71 8.02 2.47
CA ARG A 415 -17.33 6.63 2.29
C ARG A 415 -16.72 6.00 3.54
N HIS A 416 -15.84 6.74 4.23
CA HIS A 416 -15.19 6.25 5.43
C HIS A 416 -16.19 6.13 6.59
N LEU A 417 -17.08 7.12 6.74
CA LEU A 417 -18.11 7.10 7.79
C LEU A 417 -19.19 6.05 7.53
N ALA A 418 -19.46 5.68 6.28
CA ALA A 418 -20.42 4.64 5.94
C ALA A 418 -20.06 3.29 6.60
N GLY A 419 -18.78 2.97 6.78
CA GLY A 419 -18.37 1.74 7.50
C GLY A 419 -18.87 1.66 8.95
N TRP A 420 -19.25 2.78 9.57
CA TRP A 420 -19.81 2.84 10.92
C TRP A 420 -21.34 2.64 10.94
N CYS A 421 -22.00 2.79 9.80
CA CYS A 421 -23.45 2.75 9.68
C CYS A 421 -23.95 1.51 8.90
N PHE A 422 -23.07 0.87 8.13
CA PHE A 422 -23.39 -0.25 7.26
C PHE A 422 -22.51 -1.46 7.59
N PRO A 423 -22.97 -2.38 8.45
CA PRO A 423 -22.31 -3.67 8.69
C PRO A 423 -22.10 -4.48 7.41
N GLU A 424 -22.88 -4.21 6.36
CA GLU A 424 -22.74 -4.82 5.03
C GLU A 424 -21.43 -4.42 4.31
N LEU A 425 -20.75 -3.37 4.81
CA LEU A 425 -19.44 -2.93 4.31
C LEU A 425 -18.25 -3.56 5.04
N THR A 426 -18.49 -4.21 6.19
CA THR A 426 -17.45 -4.86 7.03
C THR A 426 -17.27 -6.33 6.75
#